data_AF-A0AB33TEQ1-F1
#
_entry.id   AF-A0AB33TEQ1-F1
#
_cell.length_a   1.000
_cell.length_b   1.000
_cell.length_c   1.000
_cell.angle_alpha   90.00
_cell.angle_beta   90.00
_cell.angle_gamma   90.00
#
_symmetry.space_group_name_H-M   'P 1'
#
loop_
_entity.id
_entity.type
_entity.pdbx_description
1 polymer ?
#
loop_
_entity_poly.entity_id
_entity_poly.type
_entity_poly.pdbx_seq_one_letter_code
_entity_poly.pdbx_strand_id
1 'polypeptide(L)'
;MATNRIAGALTALLVLTAISGCHTPAEPTPSPPEDKQQYTFRWIPNPSLDLMTPEGTFVRAISESYWSAGLSYRNGRSALADKGYPGVEHAENNVFDGGDLGYLGGDSGQPVVVGTAYYEVVEFRKDGNRYTATVCDYSGQTAQKEHDGSYGSRGSTPTGITKSYTFGPDPSLTPDQQHAPPAQQRGPARRPTDNVFGTWLLFEEPRVSDEQRRVCNKLAPGTPPDWPDIYVRSDPPPTLPPDPGWPEGSSA
;
A
#
# COMPACT_ATOMS: atom_id res chain seq x y z
N MET A 1 26.47 -64.79 58.97
CA MET A 1 25.25 -65.53 59.31
C MET A 1 24.08 -64.59 59.17
N ALA A 2 23.03 -65.08 58.51
CA ALA A 2 21.82 -64.35 58.17
C ALA A 2 21.01 -63.92 59.40
N THR A 3 20.22 -62.84 59.23
CA THR A 3 18.90 -62.53 59.84
C THR A 3 18.74 -61.01 59.87
N ASN A 4 17.59 -60.36 59.80
CA ASN A 4 16.24 -60.64 59.31
C ASN A 4 15.56 -59.27 59.26
N ARG A 5 14.51 -59.16 58.45
CA ARG A 5 13.59 -58.00 58.38
C ARG A 5 12.79 -57.82 59.69
N ILE A 6 12.35 -56.60 59.99
CA ILE A 6 10.93 -56.15 60.10
C ILE A 6 10.76 -54.89 60.99
N ALA A 7 10.16 -53.88 60.36
CA ALA A 7 9.16 -52.87 60.79
C ALA A 7 9.27 -52.03 62.08
N GLY A 8 8.83 -50.78 61.94
CA GLY A 8 8.31 -49.95 63.04
C GLY A 8 8.36 -48.46 62.73
N ALA A 9 7.27 -47.89 62.22
CA ALA A 9 7.13 -46.48 61.84
C ALA A 9 7.02 -45.52 63.04
N LEU A 10 7.43 -44.24 62.88
CA LEU A 10 6.73 -43.05 63.42
C LEU A 10 7.44 -41.73 62.99
N THR A 11 6.82 -41.09 62.01
CA THR A 11 6.49 -39.65 61.86
C THR A 11 7.48 -38.56 62.35
N ALA A 12 7.98 -37.75 61.41
CA ALA A 12 8.35 -36.35 61.66
C ALA A 12 7.98 -35.47 60.46
N LEU A 13 7.21 -34.42 60.75
CA LEU A 13 6.66 -33.41 59.83
C LEU A 13 7.73 -32.80 58.91
N LEU A 14 7.45 -32.81 57.60
CA LEU A 14 8.18 -32.01 56.62
C LEU A 14 7.28 -30.85 56.18
N VAL A 15 7.68 -29.65 56.59
CA VAL A 15 7.06 -28.38 56.18
C VAL A 15 7.39 -28.18 54.70
N LEU A 16 6.42 -28.44 53.82
CA LEU A 16 6.46 -28.08 52.41
C LEU A 16 5.96 -26.64 52.27
N THR A 17 6.88 -25.70 52.16
CA THR A 17 6.60 -24.35 51.66
C THR A 17 6.21 -24.45 50.20
N ALA A 18 4.91 -24.37 49.93
CA ALA A 18 4.36 -24.25 48.59
C ALA A 18 4.75 -22.89 48.01
N ILE A 19 5.68 -22.89 47.05
CA ILE A 19 5.91 -21.75 46.16
C ILE A 19 4.77 -21.79 45.12
N SER A 20 3.60 -21.28 45.49
CA SER A 20 2.55 -20.97 44.52
C SER A 20 3.00 -19.78 43.69
N GLY A 21 3.83 -20.03 42.68
CA GLY A 21 3.99 -19.10 41.56
C GLY A 21 2.66 -19.03 40.81
N CYS A 22 1.90 -17.96 41.02
CA CYS A 22 0.77 -17.61 40.17
C CYS A 22 1.27 -17.47 38.72
N HIS A 23 1.08 -18.51 37.91
CA HIS A 23 1.04 -18.36 36.46
C HIS A 23 -0.26 -17.64 36.14
N THR A 24 -0.20 -16.31 36.05
CA THR A 24 -1.26 -15.55 35.38
C THR A 24 -1.19 -15.98 33.90
N PRO A 25 -2.26 -16.57 33.33
CA PRO A 25 -2.29 -16.84 31.90
C PRO A 25 -2.07 -15.52 31.18
N ALA A 26 -1.09 -15.48 30.26
CA ALA A 26 -0.90 -14.31 29.42
C ALA A 26 -2.23 -14.02 28.71
N GLU A 27 -2.73 -12.80 28.88
CA GLU A 27 -3.95 -12.35 28.21
C GLU A 27 -3.74 -12.49 26.69
N PRO A 28 -4.68 -13.11 25.96
CA PRO A 28 -4.51 -13.30 24.52
C PRO A 28 -4.36 -11.93 23.85
N THR A 29 -3.25 -11.76 23.14
CA THR A 29 -3.01 -10.53 22.37
C THR A 29 -4.16 -10.34 21.38
N PRO A 30 -4.80 -9.16 21.32
CA PRO A 30 -5.87 -8.92 20.36
C PRO A 30 -5.36 -9.16 18.93
N SER A 31 -6.20 -9.77 18.10
CA SER A 31 -5.89 -9.98 16.68
C SER A 31 -5.54 -8.63 16.02
N PRO A 32 -4.54 -8.60 15.13
CA PRO A 32 -4.26 -7.42 14.34
C PRO A 32 -5.52 -6.93 13.62
N PRO A 33 -5.69 -5.61 13.44
CA PRO A 33 -6.76 -5.07 12.61
C PRO A 33 -6.77 -5.68 11.21
N GLU A 34 -7.95 -5.83 10.61
CA GLU A 34 -8.10 -6.26 9.22
C GLU A 34 -7.33 -5.31 8.28
N ASP A 35 -6.64 -5.86 7.28
CA ASP A 35 -6.00 -5.02 6.27
C ASP A 35 -7.06 -4.28 5.46
N LYS A 36 -7.04 -2.95 5.50
CA LYS A 36 -7.94 -2.10 4.74
C LYS A 36 -7.68 -2.18 3.23
N GLN A 37 -6.49 -2.59 2.79
CA GLN A 37 -6.15 -2.70 1.38
C GLN A 37 -6.29 -4.14 0.87
N GLN A 38 -7.48 -4.47 0.38
CA GLN A 38 -7.81 -5.78 -0.21
C GLN A 38 -8.05 -5.72 -1.72
N TYR A 39 -7.57 -4.64 -2.35
CA TYR A 39 -7.55 -4.48 -3.80
C TYR A 39 -6.14 -4.60 -4.38
N THR A 40 -6.04 -4.64 -5.70
CA THR A 40 -4.79 -4.65 -6.47
C THR A 40 -4.71 -3.46 -7.43
N PHE A 41 -3.49 -3.13 -7.85
CA PHE A 41 -3.23 -2.10 -8.84
C PHE A 41 -3.01 -2.73 -10.23
N ARG A 42 -3.67 -2.19 -11.25
CA ARG A 42 -3.41 -2.52 -12.65
C ARG A 42 -3.16 -1.25 -13.45
N TRP A 43 -2.08 -1.22 -14.21
CA TRP A 43 -1.77 -0.11 -15.08
C TRP A 43 -2.22 -0.40 -16.50
N ILE A 44 -2.88 0.57 -17.11
CA ILE A 44 -3.31 0.53 -18.50
C ILE A 44 -2.09 0.88 -19.36
N PRO A 45 -1.56 -0.06 -20.17
CA PRO A 45 -0.42 0.21 -21.02
C PRO A 45 -0.82 1.18 -22.13
N ASN A 46 0.04 2.17 -22.40
CA ASN A 46 -0.11 3.09 -23.51
C ASN A 46 1.27 3.62 -23.96
N PRO A 47 1.34 4.38 -25.07
CA PRO A 47 2.62 4.91 -25.56
C PRO A 47 3.22 6.08 -24.76
N SER A 48 2.52 6.65 -23.77
CA SER A 48 2.99 7.84 -23.06
C SER A 48 4.20 7.55 -22.19
N LEU A 49 4.22 6.39 -21.51
CA LEU A 49 5.36 5.95 -20.72
C LEU A 49 5.45 4.42 -20.72
N ASP A 50 6.62 3.88 -21.05
CA ASP A 50 6.90 2.46 -20.82
C ASP A 50 7.08 2.21 -19.31
N LEU A 51 6.15 1.45 -18.74
CA LEU A 51 6.10 1.14 -17.31
C LEU A 51 7.27 0.29 -16.83
N MET A 52 8.05 -0.30 -17.74
CA MET A 52 9.22 -1.13 -17.44
C MET A 52 10.53 -0.33 -17.42
N THR A 53 10.50 0.99 -17.61
CA THR A 53 11.68 1.85 -17.43
C THR A 53 11.85 2.28 -15.97
N PRO A 54 13.00 2.87 -15.59
CA PRO A 54 13.16 3.50 -14.28
C PRO A 54 12.09 4.56 -13.98
N GLU A 55 11.74 5.39 -14.96
CA GLU A 55 10.71 6.41 -14.81
C GLU A 55 9.33 5.79 -14.59
N GLY A 56 9.00 4.74 -15.36
CA GLY A 56 7.79 3.94 -15.17
C GLY A 56 7.72 3.33 -13.77
N THR A 57 8.83 2.77 -13.29
CA THR A 57 8.93 2.18 -11.94
C THR A 57 8.70 3.22 -10.85
N PHE A 58 9.31 4.40 -10.96
CA PHE A 58 9.11 5.49 -10.01
C PHE A 58 7.65 5.95 -9.95
N VAL A 59 7.04 6.21 -11.12
CA VAL A 59 5.64 6.66 -11.22
C VAL A 59 4.70 5.63 -10.61
N ARG A 60 4.92 4.36 -10.90
CA ARG A 60 4.15 3.28 -10.28
C ARG A 60 4.29 3.27 -8.77
N ALA A 61 5.52 3.25 -8.29
CA ALA A 61 5.83 3.15 -6.87
C ALA A 61 5.27 4.34 -6.07
N ILE A 62 5.39 5.58 -6.58
CA ILE A 62 4.93 6.78 -5.86
C ILE A 62 3.40 6.86 -5.81
N SER A 63 2.71 6.53 -6.91
CA SER A 63 1.25 6.49 -6.96
C SER A 63 0.68 5.39 -6.05
N GLU A 64 1.18 4.16 -6.17
CA GLU A 64 0.70 3.02 -5.38
C GLU A 64 1.00 3.20 -3.88
N SER A 65 2.15 3.80 -3.53
CA SER A 65 2.51 4.08 -2.13
C SER A 65 1.60 5.11 -1.48
N TYR A 66 1.27 6.20 -2.17
CA TYR A 66 0.41 7.25 -1.62
C TYR A 66 -0.96 6.69 -1.21
N TRP A 67 -1.60 5.95 -2.11
CA TRP A 67 -2.91 5.35 -1.86
C TRP A 67 -2.88 4.26 -0.79
N SER A 68 -1.80 3.47 -0.76
CA SER A 68 -1.60 2.47 0.29
C SER A 68 -1.42 3.13 1.66
N ALA A 69 -0.62 4.21 1.74
CA ALA A 69 -0.41 4.98 2.96
C ALA A 69 -1.71 5.62 3.48
N GLY A 70 -2.59 6.08 2.59
CA GLY A 70 -3.91 6.58 2.96
C GLY A 70 -4.79 5.56 3.69
N LEU A 71 -4.49 4.26 3.57
CA LEU A 71 -5.20 3.15 4.24
C LEU A 71 -4.49 2.65 5.50
N SER A 72 -3.44 3.36 5.95
CA SER A 72 -2.74 3.07 7.20
C SER A 72 -3.62 3.32 8.43
N TYR A 73 -3.41 2.56 9.50
CA TYR A 73 -3.95 2.88 10.82
C TYR A 73 -3.12 3.93 11.56
N ARG A 74 -1.89 4.18 11.11
CA ARG A 74 -1.05 5.32 11.55
C ARG A 74 -1.33 6.56 10.71
N ASN A 75 -1.03 7.73 11.25
CA ASN A 75 -1.24 9.02 10.61
C ASN A 75 0.08 9.69 10.16
N GLY A 76 -0.02 10.64 9.23
CA GLY A 76 1.11 11.47 8.84
C GLY A 76 2.24 10.69 8.16
N ARG A 77 3.47 11.14 8.41
CA ARG A 77 4.69 10.46 7.95
C ARG A 77 4.74 8.97 8.33
N SER A 78 4.22 8.62 9.51
CA SER A 78 4.23 7.24 9.96
C SER A 78 3.31 6.33 9.13
N ALA A 79 2.34 6.88 8.40
CA ALA A 79 1.52 6.14 7.43
C ALA A 79 2.34 5.69 6.21
N LEU A 80 3.28 6.52 5.75
CA LEU A 80 4.20 6.18 4.67
C LEU A 80 5.14 5.03 5.08
N ALA A 81 5.65 5.06 6.32
CA ALA A 81 6.47 3.96 6.84
C ALA A 81 5.68 2.64 7.00
N ASP A 82 4.40 2.73 7.38
CA ASP A 82 3.54 1.57 7.66
C ASP A 82 3.06 0.86 6.38
N LYS A 83 2.58 1.65 5.41
CA LYS A 83 1.89 1.14 4.22
C LYS A 83 2.43 1.71 2.91
N GLY A 84 3.36 2.66 2.91
CA GLY A 84 4.09 3.05 1.70
C GLY A 84 5.10 1.98 1.26
N TYR A 85 5.60 2.05 0.03
CA TYR A 85 6.64 1.11 -0.42
C TYR A 85 7.98 1.41 0.24
N PRO A 86 8.85 0.40 0.43
CA PRO A 86 10.17 0.64 0.98
C PRO A 86 10.90 1.74 0.20
N GLY A 87 11.47 2.72 0.91
CA GLY A 87 12.13 3.89 0.32
C GLY A 87 11.24 5.10 0.06
N VAL A 88 9.91 5.00 0.19
CA VAL A 88 9.01 6.13 -0.12
C VAL A 88 9.23 7.33 0.81
N GLU A 89 9.61 7.12 2.08
CA GLU A 89 9.84 8.22 3.01
C GLU A 89 10.97 9.15 2.56
N HIS A 90 11.99 8.58 1.90
CA HIS A 90 13.05 9.36 1.26
C HIS A 90 12.56 9.95 -0.06
N ALA A 91 11.97 9.12 -0.92
CA ALA A 91 11.57 9.53 -2.26
C ALA A 91 10.49 10.63 -2.27
N GLU A 92 9.55 10.62 -1.33
CA GLU A 92 8.45 11.58 -1.27
C GLU A 92 8.91 13.02 -0.95
N ASN A 93 10.03 13.18 -0.23
CA ASN A 93 10.72 14.46 -0.07
C ASN A 93 9.86 15.65 0.41
N ASN A 94 8.84 15.42 1.24
CA ASN A 94 7.92 16.43 1.77
C ASN A 94 7.10 17.19 0.71
N VAL A 95 6.67 16.48 -0.33
CA VAL A 95 5.87 17.02 -1.43
C VAL A 95 4.37 16.76 -1.29
N PHE A 96 3.98 15.57 -0.83
CA PHE A 96 2.57 15.18 -0.70
C PHE A 96 1.81 16.14 0.21
N ASP A 97 0.58 16.49 -0.19
CA ASP A 97 -0.31 17.41 0.52
C ASP A 97 0.37 18.73 0.95
N GLY A 98 1.29 19.23 0.11
CA GLY A 98 2.03 20.46 0.39
C GLY A 98 3.00 20.34 1.57
N GLY A 99 3.42 19.13 1.90
CA GLY A 99 4.26 18.79 3.05
C GLY A 99 3.48 18.54 4.34
N ASP A 100 2.16 18.76 4.35
CA ASP A 100 1.29 18.47 5.50
C ASP A 100 0.53 17.15 5.31
N LEU A 101 1.18 16.06 5.72
CA LEU A 101 0.58 14.73 5.72
C LEU A 101 -0.42 14.50 6.87
N GLY A 102 -0.82 15.53 7.63
CA GLY A 102 -1.59 15.38 8.87
C GLY A 102 -2.87 14.52 8.78
N TYR A 103 -3.47 14.43 7.58
CA TYR A 103 -4.67 13.63 7.30
C TYR A 103 -4.40 12.34 6.51
N LEU A 104 -3.14 12.05 6.16
CA LEU A 104 -2.77 10.80 5.48
C LEU A 104 -2.83 9.65 6.49
N GLY A 105 -3.74 8.70 6.24
CA GLY A 105 -3.98 7.56 7.13
C GLY A 105 -4.55 7.96 8.49
N GLY A 106 -4.62 6.99 9.40
CA GLY A 106 -5.03 7.22 10.79
C GLY A 106 -6.54 7.25 11.03
N ASP A 107 -7.35 7.24 9.98
CA ASP A 107 -8.81 7.14 10.10
C ASP A 107 -9.22 5.70 10.42
N SER A 108 -9.51 5.39 11.69
CA SER A 108 -9.97 4.06 12.11
C SER A 108 -11.35 3.68 11.57
N GLY A 109 -12.15 4.67 11.15
CA GLY A 109 -13.47 4.46 10.56
C GLY A 109 -13.43 4.16 9.05
N GLN A 110 -12.29 4.33 8.41
CA GLN A 110 -12.15 4.05 6.98
C GLN A 110 -12.40 2.56 6.69
N PRO A 111 -13.36 2.22 5.80
CA PRO A 111 -13.71 0.84 5.52
C PRO A 111 -12.61 0.12 4.73
N VAL A 112 -12.69 -1.22 4.75
CA VAL A 112 -11.88 -2.07 3.87
C VAL A 112 -12.25 -1.79 2.41
N VAL A 113 -11.25 -1.65 1.56
CA VAL A 113 -11.41 -1.44 0.12
C VAL A 113 -11.01 -2.72 -0.63
N VAL A 114 -11.91 -3.21 -1.48
CA VAL A 114 -11.75 -4.44 -2.27
C VAL A 114 -11.80 -4.15 -3.77
N GLY A 115 -11.36 -5.10 -4.60
CA GLY A 115 -11.48 -5.05 -6.06
C GLY A 115 -10.18 -4.77 -6.79
N THR A 116 -10.26 -3.99 -7.87
CA THR A 116 -9.11 -3.66 -8.72
C THR A 116 -9.10 -2.17 -9.03
N ALA A 117 -8.04 -1.47 -8.66
CA ALA A 117 -7.80 -0.07 -9.02
C ALA A 117 -7.00 0.00 -10.32
N TYR A 118 -7.39 0.90 -11.23
CA TYR A 118 -6.72 1.05 -12.51
C TYR A 118 -6.00 2.39 -12.62
N TYR A 119 -4.77 2.37 -13.11
CA TYR A 119 -3.95 3.56 -13.30
C TYR A 119 -3.54 3.72 -14.75
N GLU A 120 -3.32 4.95 -15.19
CA GLU A 120 -2.83 5.23 -16.53
C GLU A 120 -1.96 6.48 -16.53
N VAL A 121 -0.78 6.40 -17.13
CA VAL A 121 0.04 7.59 -17.40
C VAL A 121 -0.46 8.21 -18.69
N VAL A 122 -1.12 9.35 -18.61
CA VAL A 122 -1.75 9.98 -19.79
C VAL A 122 -0.84 11.03 -20.45
N GLU A 123 0.09 11.58 -19.68
CA GLU A 123 1.08 12.54 -20.18
C GLU A 123 2.42 12.25 -19.50
N PHE A 124 3.50 12.33 -20.27
CA PHE A 124 4.86 12.17 -19.77
C PHE A 124 5.79 13.09 -20.56
N ARG A 125 6.63 13.84 -19.84
CA ARG A 125 7.63 14.72 -20.43
C ARG A 125 8.93 14.71 -19.64
N LYS A 126 10.02 15.05 -20.33
CA LYS A 126 11.35 15.19 -19.75
C LYS A 126 11.85 16.61 -19.99
N ASP A 127 12.29 17.25 -18.91
CA ASP A 127 12.88 18.59 -18.91
C ASP A 127 14.26 18.52 -18.22
N GLY A 128 15.32 18.36 -19.02
CA GLY A 128 16.67 18.11 -18.51
C GLY A 128 16.74 16.79 -17.73
N ASN A 129 17.06 16.87 -16.44
CA ASN A 129 17.12 15.71 -15.54
C ASN A 129 15.82 15.48 -14.74
N ARG A 130 14.77 16.27 -15.02
CA ARG A 130 13.47 16.11 -14.39
C ARG A 130 12.48 15.48 -15.35
N TYR A 131 11.57 14.72 -14.78
CA TYR A 131 10.48 14.07 -15.48
C TYR A 131 9.18 14.56 -14.87
N THR A 132 8.16 14.81 -15.70
CA THR A 132 6.81 15.06 -15.23
C THR A 132 5.87 14.02 -15.83
N ALA A 133 5.13 13.32 -14.97
CA ALA A 133 4.12 12.35 -15.36
C ALA A 133 2.75 12.77 -14.83
N THR A 134 1.72 12.72 -15.67
CA THR A 134 0.32 12.87 -15.26
C THR A 134 -0.35 11.51 -15.26
N VAL A 135 -0.91 11.15 -14.11
CA VAL A 135 -1.50 9.84 -13.83
C VAL A 135 -2.99 10.02 -13.57
N CYS A 136 -3.79 9.18 -14.22
CA CYS A 136 -5.19 8.98 -13.90
C CYS A 136 -5.34 7.74 -13.01
N ASP A 137 -6.21 7.83 -12.01
CA ASP A 137 -6.69 6.73 -11.19
C ASP A 137 -8.19 6.50 -11.46
N TYR A 138 -8.56 5.28 -11.79
CA TYR A 138 -9.93 4.85 -12.02
C TYR A 138 -10.35 3.81 -10.97
N SER A 139 -11.27 4.22 -10.08
CA SER A 139 -11.76 3.42 -8.96
C SER A 139 -13.08 2.68 -9.22
N GLY A 140 -13.61 2.71 -10.45
CA GLY A 140 -14.90 2.09 -10.80
C GLY A 140 -15.00 0.58 -10.49
N GLN A 141 -13.86 -0.12 -10.50
CA GLN A 141 -13.75 -1.55 -10.17
C GLN A 141 -13.30 -1.82 -8.73
N THR A 142 -13.34 -0.82 -7.86
CA THR A 142 -13.17 -0.96 -6.40
C THR A 142 -14.49 -0.78 -5.67
N ALA A 143 -14.56 -1.21 -4.41
CA ALA A 143 -15.64 -0.87 -3.50
C ALA A 143 -15.18 -0.84 -2.06
N GLN A 144 -15.90 -0.07 -1.24
CA GLN A 144 -15.80 -0.09 0.20
C GLN A 144 -16.72 -1.18 0.75
N LYS A 145 -16.21 -1.98 1.68
CA LYS A 145 -16.98 -2.99 2.42
C LYS A 145 -17.72 -2.28 3.56
N GLU A 146 -19.03 -2.28 3.48
CA GLU A 146 -19.92 -1.66 4.45
C GLU A 146 -20.12 -2.52 5.70
N HIS A 147 -20.62 -1.93 6.78
CA HIS A 147 -20.85 -2.64 8.04
C HIS A 147 -21.87 -3.79 7.94
N ASP A 148 -22.82 -3.69 7.00
CA ASP A 148 -23.82 -4.73 6.73
C ASP A 148 -23.27 -5.86 5.83
N GLY A 149 -22.00 -5.77 5.42
CA GLY A 149 -21.34 -6.72 4.54
C GLY A 149 -21.57 -6.48 3.05
N SER A 150 -22.32 -5.45 2.67
CA SER A 150 -22.46 -5.01 1.28
C SER A 150 -21.23 -4.25 0.80
N TYR A 151 -21.16 -3.99 -0.51
CA TYR A 151 -20.04 -3.31 -1.14
C TYR A 151 -20.51 -2.08 -1.93
N GLY A 152 -20.08 -0.89 -1.49
CA GLY A 152 -20.44 0.39 -2.11
C GLY A 152 -19.35 0.95 -3.03
N SER A 153 -19.73 1.47 -4.20
CA SER A 153 -18.85 2.23 -5.09
C SER A 153 -19.58 3.36 -5.83
N ARG A 154 -18.87 4.18 -6.59
CA ARG A 154 -19.45 5.26 -7.42
C ARG A 154 -20.12 4.77 -8.71
N GLY A 155 -20.27 3.45 -8.90
CA GLY A 155 -20.91 2.88 -10.09
C GLY A 155 -20.26 3.34 -11.40
N SER A 156 -21.09 3.76 -12.36
CA SER A 156 -20.64 4.28 -13.66
C SER A 156 -20.42 5.79 -13.66
N THR A 157 -20.28 6.42 -12.49
CA THR A 157 -19.83 7.81 -12.40
C THR A 157 -18.32 7.85 -12.63
N PRO A 158 -17.82 8.56 -13.66
CA PRO A 158 -16.39 8.70 -13.91
C PRO A 158 -15.76 9.64 -12.87
N THR A 159 -15.34 9.07 -11.73
CA THR A 159 -14.70 9.80 -10.63
C THR A 159 -13.18 9.73 -10.71
N GLY A 160 -12.62 9.71 -11.92
CA GLY A 160 -11.18 9.58 -12.12
C GLY A 160 -10.41 10.67 -11.39
N ILE A 161 -9.39 10.29 -10.61
CA ILE A 161 -8.52 11.24 -9.93
C ILE A 161 -7.31 11.50 -10.82
N THR A 162 -6.96 12.76 -11.02
CA THR A 162 -5.79 13.17 -11.79
C THR A 162 -4.72 13.70 -10.84
N LYS A 163 -3.52 13.12 -10.91
CA LYS A 163 -2.33 13.58 -10.19
C LYS A 163 -1.19 13.82 -11.17
N SER A 164 -0.36 14.82 -10.91
CA SER A 164 0.87 15.05 -11.65
C SER A 164 2.05 14.99 -10.70
N TYR A 165 3.15 14.39 -11.14
CA TYR A 165 4.37 14.22 -10.35
C TYR A 165 5.55 14.76 -11.15
N THR A 166 6.36 15.64 -10.57
CA THR A 166 7.68 15.96 -11.10
C THR A 166 8.75 15.32 -10.23
N PHE A 167 9.65 14.55 -10.84
CA PHE A 167 10.59 13.69 -10.13
C PHE A 167 11.90 13.51 -10.91
N GLY A 168 12.90 12.90 -10.28
CA GLY A 168 14.19 12.59 -10.90
C GLY A 168 15.31 12.33 -9.88
N PRO A 169 16.58 12.26 -10.33
CA PRO A 169 17.73 12.00 -9.47
C PRO A 169 17.92 13.07 -8.38
N ASP A 170 18.31 12.66 -7.17
CA ASP A 170 18.58 13.58 -6.05
C ASP A 170 19.74 14.53 -6.36
N PRO A 171 19.52 15.86 -6.50
CA PRO A 171 20.57 16.80 -6.88
C PRO A 171 21.68 16.96 -5.82
N SER A 172 21.48 16.45 -4.60
CA SER A 172 22.49 16.49 -3.54
C SER A 172 23.55 15.40 -3.67
N LEU A 173 23.31 14.39 -4.52
CA LEU A 173 24.22 13.25 -4.71
C LEU A 173 25.12 13.44 -5.94
N THR A 174 26.36 12.95 -5.82
CA THR A 174 27.28 12.86 -6.97
C THR A 174 26.82 11.79 -7.97
N PRO A 175 27.23 11.86 -9.26
CA PRO A 175 26.80 10.88 -10.26
C PRO A 175 27.05 9.41 -9.88
N ASP A 176 28.18 9.12 -9.21
CA ASP A 176 28.53 7.75 -8.79
C ASP A 176 27.69 7.23 -7.61
N GLN A 177 27.01 8.12 -6.90
CA GLN A 177 26.08 7.79 -5.82
C GLN A 177 24.62 7.68 -6.29
N GLN A 178 24.35 8.06 -7.54
CA GLN A 178 23.00 8.01 -8.09
C GLN A 178 22.63 6.59 -8.49
N HIS A 179 21.47 6.14 -8.01
CA HIS A 179 20.87 4.90 -8.43
C HIS A 179 19.48 5.18 -8.99
N ALA A 180 19.29 4.88 -10.26
CA ALA A 180 17.97 4.94 -10.86
C ALA A 180 17.05 3.87 -10.25
N PRO A 181 15.73 4.10 -10.23
CA PRO A 181 14.76 3.05 -9.99
C PRO A 181 15.07 1.83 -10.87
N PRO A 182 14.95 0.60 -10.34
CA PRO A 182 15.27 -0.58 -11.12
C PRO A 182 14.28 -0.72 -12.28
N ALA A 183 14.78 -1.12 -13.45
CA ALA A 183 13.94 -1.35 -14.62
C ALA A 183 13.32 -2.77 -14.58
N GLN A 184 12.40 -3.04 -15.51
CA GLN A 184 11.81 -4.37 -15.75
C GLN A 184 11.12 -4.97 -14.51
N GLN A 185 10.57 -4.12 -13.64
CA GLN A 185 9.87 -4.53 -12.43
C GLN A 185 8.49 -5.11 -12.76
N ARG A 186 8.40 -6.44 -12.72
CA ARG A 186 7.18 -7.20 -12.95
C ARG A 186 7.15 -8.47 -12.11
N GLY A 187 6.00 -8.78 -11.56
CA GLY A 187 5.75 -10.06 -10.89
C GLY A 187 4.31 -10.15 -10.38
N PRO A 188 3.99 -11.22 -9.66
CA PRO A 188 2.64 -11.43 -9.12
C PRO A 188 2.37 -10.65 -7.82
N ALA A 189 3.39 -10.06 -7.19
CA ALA A 189 3.24 -9.42 -5.90
C ALA A 189 2.49 -8.08 -6.00
N ARG A 190 1.65 -7.80 -5.00
CA ARG A 190 0.90 -6.53 -4.89
C ARG A 190 1.78 -5.35 -4.49
N ARG A 191 2.95 -5.62 -3.92
CA ARG A 191 3.86 -4.65 -3.33
C ARG A 191 5.30 -5.16 -3.46
N PRO A 192 6.29 -4.27 -3.65
CA PRO A 192 7.70 -4.66 -3.61
C PRO A 192 8.15 -4.89 -2.15
N THR A 193 9.17 -5.74 -1.99
CA THR A 193 9.82 -5.96 -0.69
C THR A 193 11.04 -5.08 -0.46
N ASP A 194 11.65 -4.57 -1.53
CA ASP A 194 12.85 -3.72 -1.46
C ASP A 194 12.56 -2.32 -2.00
N ASN A 195 13.57 -1.45 -1.88
CA ASN A 195 13.48 -0.09 -2.37
C ASN A 195 13.47 -0.04 -3.91
N VAL A 196 12.33 0.37 -4.47
CA VAL A 196 12.12 0.54 -5.92
C VAL A 196 12.26 1.99 -6.39
N PHE A 197 12.62 2.92 -5.50
CA PHE A 197 12.81 4.34 -5.83
C PHE A 197 14.26 4.68 -6.18
N GLY A 198 15.21 3.80 -5.87
CA GLY A 198 16.64 4.13 -5.97
C GLY A 198 16.99 5.33 -5.08
N THR A 199 17.68 6.31 -5.65
CA THR A 199 17.99 7.61 -5.04
C THR A 199 17.16 8.75 -5.62
N TRP A 200 16.05 8.44 -6.31
CA TRP A 200 15.24 9.47 -6.94
C TRP A 200 14.27 10.10 -5.94
N LEU A 201 13.97 11.38 -6.17
CA LEU A 201 13.07 12.17 -5.36
C LEU A 201 11.89 12.64 -6.20
N LEU A 202 10.74 12.74 -5.53
CA LEU A 202 9.63 13.58 -5.91
C LEU A 202 10.03 15.03 -5.58
N PHE A 203 9.87 15.93 -6.53
CA PHE A 203 10.18 17.35 -6.37
C PHE A 203 8.93 18.19 -6.17
N GLU A 204 7.85 17.85 -6.88
CA GLU A 204 6.61 18.60 -6.79
C GLU A 204 5.40 17.75 -7.23
N GLU A 205 4.21 18.14 -6.77
CA GLU A 205 2.92 17.68 -7.28
C GLU A 205 2.25 18.86 -8.01
N PRO A 206 2.54 19.09 -9.31
CA PRO A 206 1.98 20.23 -10.02
C PRO A 206 0.46 20.20 -10.01
N ARG A 207 -0.16 21.38 -9.92
CA ARG A 207 -1.60 21.51 -10.12
C ARG A 207 -1.97 21.02 -11.53
N VAL A 208 -2.86 20.03 -11.57
CA VAL A 208 -3.40 19.48 -12.83
C VAL A 208 -4.34 20.48 -13.51
N SER A 209 -4.24 20.60 -14.83
CA SER A 209 -5.11 21.46 -15.65
C SER A 209 -6.51 20.85 -15.83
N ASP A 210 -7.49 21.66 -16.25
CA ASP A 210 -8.82 21.15 -16.56
C ASP A 210 -8.82 20.19 -17.75
N GLU A 211 -7.87 20.34 -18.67
CA GLU A 211 -7.68 19.41 -19.79
C GLU A 211 -7.20 18.05 -19.31
N GLN A 212 -6.17 18.02 -18.47
CA GLN A 212 -5.67 16.79 -17.84
C GLN A 212 -6.78 16.08 -17.05
N ARG A 213 -7.60 16.84 -16.31
CA ARG A 213 -8.78 16.30 -15.61
C ARG A 213 -9.79 15.68 -16.56
N ARG A 214 -10.08 16.35 -17.69
CA ARG A 214 -11.01 15.82 -18.70
C ARG A 214 -10.50 14.51 -19.33
N VAL A 215 -9.19 14.37 -19.54
CA VAL A 215 -8.60 13.12 -20.05
C VAL A 215 -8.83 11.95 -19.08
N CYS A 216 -8.79 12.21 -17.77
CA CYS A 216 -9.11 11.19 -16.75
C CYS A 216 -10.61 10.96 -16.53
N ASN A 217 -11.50 11.70 -17.20
CA ASN A 217 -12.94 11.57 -17.04
C ASN A 217 -13.50 10.39 -17.84
N LYS A 218 -13.08 9.16 -17.48
CA LYS A 218 -13.53 7.91 -18.09
C LYS A 218 -13.65 6.79 -17.06
N LEU A 219 -14.36 5.73 -17.44
CA LEU A 219 -14.56 4.55 -16.60
C LEU A 219 -13.31 3.66 -16.57
N ALA A 220 -13.11 2.97 -15.45
CA ALA A 220 -12.12 1.91 -15.35
C ALA A 220 -12.44 0.77 -16.33
N PRO A 221 -11.44 0.10 -16.92
CA PRO A 221 -11.66 -1.08 -17.75
C PRO A 221 -12.56 -2.13 -17.07
N GLY A 222 -13.57 -2.59 -17.81
CA GLY A 222 -14.52 -3.59 -17.32
C GLY A 222 -15.68 -3.04 -16.48
N THR A 223 -15.73 -1.73 -16.20
CA THR A 223 -16.89 -1.10 -15.54
C THR A 223 -18.05 -1.02 -16.54
N PRO A 224 -19.23 -1.60 -16.25
CA PRO A 224 -20.44 -1.38 -17.05
C PRO A 224 -20.78 0.12 -17.14
N PRO A 225 -21.39 0.59 -18.24
CA PRO A 225 -21.68 2.01 -18.43
C PRO A 225 -22.99 2.48 -17.75
N ASP A 226 -23.77 1.57 -17.19
CA ASP A 226 -25.15 1.78 -16.76
C ASP A 226 -25.40 1.50 -15.26
N TRP A 227 -24.34 1.32 -14.46
CA TRP A 227 -24.49 1.25 -13.01
C TRP A 227 -24.94 2.59 -12.43
N PRO A 228 -25.85 2.56 -11.44
CA PRO A 228 -26.30 3.78 -10.77
C PRO A 228 -25.13 4.51 -10.10
N ASP A 229 -25.21 5.84 -10.00
CA ASP A 229 -24.34 6.59 -9.08
C ASP A 229 -24.67 6.17 -7.65
N ILE A 230 -23.63 5.84 -6.89
CA ILE A 230 -23.72 5.03 -5.68
C ILE A 230 -24.30 3.65 -6.03
N TYR A 231 -23.41 2.75 -6.41
CA TYR A 231 -23.72 1.35 -6.72
C TYR A 231 -23.40 0.46 -5.53
N VAL A 232 -24.42 -0.22 -4.99
CA VAL A 232 -24.29 -1.18 -3.89
C VAL A 232 -24.55 -2.59 -4.42
N ARG A 233 -23.68 -3.53 -4.05
CA ARG A 233 -23.74 -4.94 -4.47
C ARG A 233 -23.49 -5.89 -3.31
N SER A 234 -24.02 -7.11 -3.42
CA SER A 234 -23.86 -8.18 -2.42
C SER A 234 -22.48 -8.82 -2.46
N ASP A 235 -21.91 -8.97 -3.65
CA ASP A 235 -20.64 -9.63 -3.88
C ASP A 235 -19.53 -8.59 -4.14
N PRO A 236 -18.30 -8.83 -3.66
CA PRO A 236 -17.20 -7.90 -3.90
C PRO A 236 -16.91 -7.82 -5.41
N PRO A 237 -16.48 -6.65 -5.92
CA PRO A 237 -15.90 -6.59 -7.26
C PRO A 237 -14.71 -7.55 -7.36
N PRO A 238 -14.44 -8.14 -8.54
CA PRO A 238 -13.28 -9.00 -8.73
C PRO A 238 -11.96 -8.30 -8.38
N THR A 239 -11.14 -8.95 -7.56
CA THR A 239 -9.74 -8.59 -7.32
C THR A 239 -8.87 -9.34 -8.32
N LEU A 240 -8.51 -8.68 -9.42
CA LEU A 240 -7.63 -9.25 -10.44
C LEU A 240 -6.18 -9.28 -9.95
N PRO A 241 -5.30 -10.12 -10.53
CA PRO A 241 -3.86 -10.01 -10.26
C PRO A 241 -3.33 -8.62 -10.63
N PRO A 242 -2.32 -8.10 -9.91
CA PRO A 242 -1.69 -6.84 -10.28
C PRO A 242 -1.01 -6.97 -11.66
N ASP A 243 -1.02 -5.90 -12.45
CA ASP A 243 -0.46 -5.93 -13.81
C ASP A 243 0.00 -4.55 -14.29
N PRO A 244 1.30 -4.36 -14.55
CA PRO A 244 2.37 -5.18 -13.97
C PRO A 244 2.29 -5.15 -12.44
N GLY A 245 2.53 -6.28 -11.78
CA GLY A 245 2.79 -6.31 -10.35
C GLY A 245 4.27 -6.12 -10.03
N TRP A 246 4.67 -6.51 -8.83
CA TRP A 246 6.05 -6.41 -8.34
C TRP A 246 6.70 -7.79 -8.25
N PRO A 247 8.03 -7.88 -8.35
CA PRO A 247 8.75 -9.13 -8.09
C PRO A 247 8.47 -9.67 -6.68
N GLU A 248 8.56 -10.98 -6.51
CA GLU A 248 8.50 -11.61 -5.19
C GLU A 248 9.88 -11.58 -4.52
N GLY A 249 9.95 -11.14 -3.26
CA GLY A 249 11.20 -11.13 -2.49
C GLY A 249 12.28 -10.17 -3.05
N SER A 250 13.51 -10.32 -2.56
CA SER A 250 14.67 -9.43 -2.82
C SER A 250 15.24 -9.49 -4.24
N SER A 251 14.40 -9.25 -5.24
CA SER A 251 14.73 -9.31 -6.66
C SER A 251 14.47 -8.01 -7.42
N ALA A 252 14.20 -6.92 -6.67
CA ALA A 252 14.07 -5.57 -7.21
C ALA A 252 15.43 -4.98 -7.61
#